data_AF-A0AAU7GBJ5-F1
#
_entry.id   AF-A0AAU7GBJ5-F1
#
_cell.length_a   1.000
_cell.length_b   1.000
_cell.length_c   1.000
_cell.angle_alpha   90.00
_cell.angle_beta   90.00
_cell.angle_gamma   90.00
#
_symmetry.space_group_name_H-M   'P 1'
#
loop_
_entity.id
_entity.type
_entity.pdbx_description
1 polymer ?
#
loop_
_entity_poly.entity_id
_entity_poly.type
_entity_poly.pdbx_seq_one_letter_code
_entity_poly.pdbx_strand_id
1 'polypeptide(L)'
;MGTLIYDGADGFTFDDRVLAHLQAVIATKLRRREGFLLLWTDRTSSEQGTLRSIWLDPSISLQFVFARPVLPELNREWLTIMTEKANGNGGLHLDDELRAEIREEIPEGTYRGRKRSAS
;
A
#
# COMPACT_ATOMS: atom_id res chain seq x y z
N MET A 1 -7.77 -11.68 -1.78
CA MET A 1 -8.12 -10.25 -1.83
C MET A 1 -8.54 -9.87 -0.44
N GLY A 2 -7.78 -8.99 0.20
CA GLY A 2 -8.06 -8.48 1.54
C GLY A 2 -8.63 -7.07 1.50
N THR A 3 -9.08 -6.58 2.65
CA THR A 3 -9.77 -5.31 2.78
C THR A 3 -9.13 -4.44 3.86
N LEU A 4 -8.84 -3.19 3.50
CA LEU A 4 -8.49 -2.12 4.42
C LEU A 4 -9.76 -1.36 4.80
N ILE A 5 -10.10 -1.32 6.08
CA ILE A 5 -11.27 -0.58 6.59
C ILE A 5 -10.76 0.57 7.44
N TYR A 6 -11.22 1.79 7.14
CA TYR A 6 -10.83 3.01 7.83
C TYR A 6 -12.08 3.80 8.23
N ASP A 7 -12.15 4.22 9.49
CA ASP A 7 -13.26 5.03 10.03
C ASP A 7 -14.66 4.43 9.84
N GLY A 8 -14.78 3.10 9.80
CA GLY A 8 -16.07 2.43 9.55
C GLY A 8 -16.67 2.72 8.17
N ALA A 9 -15.91 3.34 7.26
CA ALA A 9 -16.29 3.55 5.87
C ALA A 9 -16.26 2.24 5.07
N ASP A 10 -16.70 2.32 3.80
CA ASP A 10 -16.57 1.22 2.84
C ASP A 10 -15.13 0.74 2.76
N GLY A 11 -14.94 -0.58 2.83
CA GLY A 11 -13.62 -1.19 2.80
C GLY A 11 -12.95 -1.08 1.43
N PHE A 12 -11.64 -0.87 1.42
CA PHE A 12 -10.82 -0.79 0.22
C PHE A 12 -10.14 -2.14 -0.06
N THR A 13 -10.40 -2.72 -1.23
CA THR A 13 -9.89 -4.04 -1.58
C THR A 13 -8.49 -3.98 -2.19
N PHE A 14 -7.61 -4.84 -1.69
CA PHE A 14 -6.25 -5.04 -2.21
C PHE A 14 -5.96 -6.55 -2.35
N ASP A 15 -4.90 -6.88 -3.07
CA ASP A 15 -4.31 -8.21 -2.95
C ASP A 15 -3.83 -8.42 -1.50
N ASP A 16 -3.99 -9.62 -0.93
CA ASP A 16 -3.63 -9.89 0.47
C ASP A 16 -2.15 -9.59 0.72
N ARG A 17 -1.28 -9.88 -0.24
CA ARG A 17 0.16 -9.61 -0.13
C ARG A 17 0.44 -8.12 -0.14
N VAL A 18 -0.20 -7.37 -1.04
CA VAL A 18 -0.11 -5.90 -1.05
C VAL A 18 -0.62 -5.32 0.27
N LEU A 19 -1.73 -5.84 0.78
CA LEU A 19 -2.32 -5.44 2.05
C LEU A 19 -1.37 -5.71 3.24
N ALA A 20 -0.65 -6.83 3.22
CA ALA A 20 0.32 -7.16 4.27
C ALA A 20 1.49 -6.17 4.30
N HIS A 21 2.01 -5.77 3.13
CA HIS A 21 3.06 -4.76 3.04
C HIS A 21 2.54 -3.38 3.46
N LEU A 22 1.31 -3.02 3.05
CA LEU A 22 0.64 -1.81 3.53
C LEU A 22 0.50 -1.81 5.05
N GLN A 23 0.02 -2.91 5.65
CA GLN A 23 -0.13 -3.04 7.09
C GLN A 23 1.17 -2.76 7.83
N ALA A 24 2.29 -3.34 7.38
CA ALA A 24 3.58 -3.17 8.01
C ALA A 24 4.04 -1.69 8.00
N VAL A 25 3.91 -1.01 6.85
CA VAL A 25 4.31 0.39 6.68
C VAL A 25 3.38 1.33 7.45
N ILE A 26 2.07 1.15 7.31
CA ILE A 26 1.06 1.95 8.00
C ILE A 26 1.22 1.81 9.52
N ALA A 27 1.31 0.58 10.04
CA ALA A 27 1.46 0.34 11.47
C ALA A 27 2.74 0.98 12.03
N THR A 28 3.83 0.96 11.27
CA THR A 28 5.10 1.60 11.67
C THR A 28 4.95 3.10 11.81
N LYS A 29 4.34 3.78 10.83
CA LYS A 29 4.13 5.24 10.88
C LYS A 29 3.13 5.64 11.96
N LEU A 30 1.99 4.97 12.06
CA LEU A 30 0.97 5.31 13.07
C LEU A 30 1.45 5.06 14.50
N ARG A 31 2.31 4.05 14.74
CA ARG A 31 2.98 3.87 16.05
C ARG A 31 3.87 5.03 16.46
N ARG A 32 4.44 5.75 15.48
CA ARG A 32 5.24 6.98 15.71
C ARG A 32 4.38 8.24 15.74
N ARG A 33 3.06 8.07 15.71
CA ARG A 33 2.07 9.15 15.58
C ARG A 33 2.25 9.99 14.31
N GLU A 34 2.77 9.38 13.26
CA GLU A 34 2.96 10.02 11.95
C GLU A 34 1.75 9.74 11.07
N GLY A 35 0.79 10.66 11.04
CA GLY A 35 -0.28 10.64 10.05
C GLY A 35 0.25 10.92 8.64
N PHE A 36 -0.33 10.28 7.63
CA PHE A 36 0.12 10.43 6.24
C PHE A 36 -0.97 10.10 5.22
N LEU A 37 -0.76 10.53 3.98
CA LEU A 37 -1.67 10.26 2.87
C LEU A 37 -1.33 8.92 2.20
N LEU A 38 -2.32 8.05 2.01
CA LEU A 38 -2.23 6.87 1.14
C LEU A 38 -3.02 7.15 -0.13
N LEU A 39 -2.41 6.94 -1.31
CA LEU A 39 -3.03 7.16 -2.60
C LEU A 39 -2.88 5.93 -3.49
N TRP A 40 -3.92 5.58 -4.24
CA TRP A 40 -3.89 4.48 -5.22
C TRP A 40 -4.96 4.66 -6.29
N THR A 41 -4.80 3.99 -7.42
CA THR A 41 -5.84 3.89 -8.44
C THR A 41 -6.73 2.66 -8.16
N ASP A 42 -7.99 2.90 -7.85
CA ASP A 42 -9.00 1.88 -7.67
C ASP A 42 -9.65 1.53 -9.02
N ARG A 43 -9.41 0.32 -9.52
CA ARG A 43 -9.97 -0.17 -10.77
C ARG A 43 -11.14 -1.14 -10.57
N THR A 44 -11.71 -1.20 -9.37
CA THR A 44 -12.85 -2.11 -9.09
C THR A 44 -14.13 -1.71 -9.81
N SER A 45 -14.32 -0.41 -10.11
CA SER A 45 -15.55 0.12 -10.71
C SER A 45 -15.42 0.51 -12.19
N SER A 46 -14.20 0.68 -12.72
CA SER A 46 -13.98 1.09 -14.12
C SER A 46 -12.58 0.72 -14.62
N GLU A 47 -12.44 0.51 -15.93
CA GLU A 47 -11.14 0.23 -16.57
C GLU A 47 -10.18 1.42 -16.48
N GLN A 48 -10.70 2.65 -16.60
CA GLN A 48 -9.90 3.88 -16.39
C GLN A 48 -9.37 4.00 -14.97
N GLY A 49 -10.07 3.40 -14.00
CA GLY A 49 -9.77 3.52 -12.58
C GLY A 49 -10.19 4.88 -12.00
N THR A 50 -10.37 4.89 -10.68
CA THR A 50 -10.65 6.08 -9.89
C THR A 50 -9.46 6.32 -8.97
N LEU A 51 -8.84 7.50 -9.05
CA LEU A 51 -7.82 7.88 -8.08
C LEU A 51 -8.47 8.05 -6.70
N ARG A 52 -8.07 7.23 -5.74
CA ARG A 52 -8.49 7.33 -4.35
C ARG A 52 -7.33 7.79 -3.49
N SER A 53 -7.66 8.55 -2.46
CA SER A 53 -6.72 8.94 -1.43
C SER A 53 -7.40 8.96 -0.07
N ILE A 54 -6.71 8.50 0.96
CA ILE A 54 -7.17 8.58 2.34
C ILE A 54 -6.06 9.16 3.22
N TRP A 55 -6.43 10.07 4.11
CA TRP A 55 -5.55 10.51 5.18
C TRP A 55 -5.65 9.51 6.33
N LEU A 56 -4.53 8.92 6.73
CA LEU A 56 -4.44 7.98 7.84
C LEU A 56 -3.95 8.72 9.09
N ASP A 57 -4.73 8.65 10.17
CA ASP A 57 -4.40 9.25 11.47
C ASP A 57 -4.34 8.19 12.58
N PRO A 58 -3.39 8.27 13.54
CA PRO A 58 -3.28 7.33 14.66
C PRO A 58 -4.50 7.28 15.58
N SER A 59 -5.37 8.30 15.52
CA SER A 59 -6.54 8.46 16.38
C SER A 59 -7.81 7.87 15.77
N ILE A 60 -7.75 7.38 14.52
CA ILE A 60 -8.88 6.83 13.79
C ILE A 60 -8.75 5.30 13.69
N SER A 61 -9.88 4.60 13.83
CA SER A 61 -9.91 3.13 13.77
C SER A 61 -9.49 2.63 12.38
N LEU A 62 -8.62 1.61 12.38
CA LEU A 62 -8.09 0.98 11.18
C LEU A 62 -8.08 -0.54 11.35
N GLN A 63 -8.66 -1.25 10.38
CA GLN A 63 -8.69 -2.71 10.36
C GLN A 63 -8.14 -3.25 9.04
N PHE A 64 -7.35 -4.32 9.14
CA PHE A 64 -6.85 -5.11 8.02
C PHE A 64 -7.53 -6.46 8.05
N VAL A 65 -8.33 -6.78 7.03
CA VAL A 65 -9.06 -8.04 6.91
C VAL A 65 -8.45 -8.84 5.77
N PHE A 66 -7.84 -9.98 6.09
CA PHE A 66 -7.24 -10.87 5.09
C PHE A 66 -8.18 -11.99 4.71
N ALA A 67 -8.15 -12.41 3.44
CA ALA A 67 -8.98 -13.52 2.98
C ALA A 67 -8.62 -14.87 3.61
N ARG A 68 -7.38 -15.02 4.08
CA ARG A 68 -6.87 -16.24 4.71
C ARG A 68 -6.43 -15.94 6.14
N PRO A 69 -6.55 -16.90 7.08
CA PRO A 69 -6.08 -16.74 8.46
C PRO A 69 -4.54 -16.90 8.57
N VAL A 70 -3.79 -16.44 7.58
CA VAL A 70 -2.32 -16.50 7.51
C VAL A 70 -1.84 -15.20 6.86
N LEU A 71 -0.88 -14.52 7.49
CA LEU A 71 -0.26 -13.34 6.93
C LEU A 71 0.71 -13.74 5.80
N PRO A 72 0.62 -13.11 4.62
CA PRO A 72 1.61 -13.27 3.57
C PRO A 72 3.02 -12.92 4.03
N GLU A 73 4.02 -13.58 3.46
CA GLU A 73 5.43 -13.25 3.70
C GLU A 73 5.76 -11.84 3.18
N LEU A 74 6.53 -11.10 3.98
CA LEU A 74 6.91 -9.72 3.67
C LEU A 74 8.28 -9.69 3.00
N ASN A 75 8.37 -8.96 1.89
CA ASN A 75 9.63 -8.67 1.24
C ASN A 75 10.23 -7.36 1.79
N ARG A 76 11.48 -7.43 2.28
CA ARG A 76 12.16 -6.30 2.91
C ARG A 76 12.45 -5.14 1.96
N GLU A 77 12.70 -5.42 0.69
CA GLU A 77 12.96 -4.39 -0.32
C GLU A 77 11.70 -3.55 -0.55
N TRP A 78 10.55 -4.21 -0.72
CA TRP A 78 9.26 -3.53 -0.88
C TRP A 78 8.89 -2.73 0.36
N LEU A 79 9.14 -3.24 1.56
CA LEU A 79 8.96 -2.47 2.78
C LEU A 79 9.84 -1.22 2.79
N THR A 80 11.09 -1.32 2.34
CA THR A 80 12.02 -0.18 2.26
C THR A 80 11.50 0.87 1.27
N ILE A 81 11.16 0.47 0.05
CA ILE A 81 10.63 1.36 -0.99
C ILE A 81 9.32 2.03 -0.56
N MET A 82 8.39 1.27 0.01
CA MET A 82 7.13 1.82 0.50
C MET A 82 7.33 2.77 1.69
N THR A 83 8.27 2.46 2.59
CA THR A 83 8.60 3.34 3.72
C THR A 83 9.24 4.65 3.25
N GLU A 84 10.18 4.59 2.30
CA GLU A 84 10.79 5.76 1.68
C GLU A 84 9.72 6.67 1.04
N LYS A 85 8.83 6.07 0.23
CA LYS A 85 7.69 6.79 -0.37
C LYS A 85 6.79 7.43 0.70
N ALA A 86 6.40 6.66 1.72
CA ALA A 86 5.49 7.11 2.77
C ALA A 86 6.07 8.23 3.66
N ASN A 87 7.41 8.39 3.68
CA ASN A 87 8.08 9.49 4.37
C ASN A 87 8.21 10.75 3.51
N GLY A 88 7.87 10.69 2.22
CA GLY A 88 7.86 11.85 1.34
C GLY A 88 6.63 12.74 1.54
N ASN A 89 6.74 14.01 1.12
CA ASN A 89 5.67 15.01 1.27
C ASN A 89 4.36 14.64 0.55
N GLY A 90 4.43 13.81 -0.49
CA GLY A 90 3.25 13.34 -1.24
C GLY A 90 2.52 12.16 -0.59
N GLY A 91 3.02 11.61 0.52
CA GLY A 91 2.52 10.38 1.11
C GLY A 91 2.87 9.13 0.30
N LEU A 92 2.25 8.01 0.65
CA LEU A 92 2.47 6.73 -0.01
C LEU A 92 1.60 6.62 -1.26
N HIS A 93 2.19 6.86 -2.43
CA HIS A 93 1.55 6.56 -3.71
C HIS A 93 1.81 5.10 -4.11
N LEU A 94 0.77 4.29 -3.98
CA LEU A 94 0.72 2.88 -4.36
C LEU A 94 0.26 2.76 -5.82
N ASP A 95 1.20 3.04 -6.74
CA ASP A 95 0.99 2.93 -8.18
C ASP A 95 0.78 1.47 -8.64
N ASP A 96 0.19 1.29 -9.83
CA ASP A 96 -0.19 -0.04 -10.33
C ASP A 96 1.03 -0.94 -10.61
N GLU A 97 2.17 -0.36 -10.98
CA GLU A 97 3.42 -1.09 -11.20
C GLU A 97 3.94 -1.69 -9.90
N LEU A 98 4.08 -0.89 -8.84
CA LEU A 98 4.51 -1.37 -7.52
C LEU A 98 3.56 -2.45 -6.98
N ARG A 99 2.25 -2.31 -7.21
CA ARG A 99 1.26 -3.33 -6.83
C ARG A 99 1.46 -4.63 -7.59
N ALA A 100 1.72 -4.57 -8.89
CA ALA A 100 1.97 -5.74 -9.71
C ALA A 100 3.25 -6.47 -9.25
N GLU A 101 4.34 -5.73 -9.01
CA GLU A 101 5.60 -6.31 -8.53
C GLU A 101 5.46 -6.97 -7.15
N ILE A 102 4.77 -6.32 -6.22
CA ILE A 102 4.51 -6.90 -4.88
C ILE A 102 3.68 -8.19 -5.01
N ARG A 103 2.70 -8.25 -5.91
CA ARG A 103 1.86 -9.43 -6.15
C ARG A 103 2.66 -10.60 -6.73
N GLU A 104 3.53 -10.31 -7.70
CA GLU A 104 4.28 -11.30 -8.46
C GLU A 104 5.59 -11.75 -7.77
N GLU A 105 6.00 -11.12 -6.67
CA GLU A 105 7.26 -11.41 -5.98
C GLU A 105 8.48 -11.35 -6.91
N ILE A 106 8.50 -10.34 -7.77
CA ILE A 106 9.63 -10.18 -8.68
C ILE A 106 10.90 -9.88 -7.85
N PRO A 107 12.01 -10.62 -8.07
CA PRO A 107 13.27 -10.40 -7.36
C PRO A 107 13.85 -8.99 -7.53
N GLU A 108 14.77 -8.64 -6.63
CA GLU A 108 15.33 -7.29 -6.51
C GLU A 108 15.77 -6.68 -7.86
N GLY A 109 15.40 -5.40 -8.10
CA GLY A 109 15.99 -4.57 -9.15
C GLY A 109 15.10 -4.11 -10.31
N THR A 110 13.88 -4.63 -10.53
CA THR A 110 13.01 -4.12 -11.61
C THR A 110 12.47 -2.71 -11.31
N TYR A 111 12.07 -2.45 -10.06
CA TYR A 111 11.54 -1.14 -9.66
C TYR A 111 12.54 0.02 -9.86
N ARG A 112 13.78 -0.16 -9.37
CA ARG A 112 14.85 0.86 -9.49
C ARG A 112 15.40 0.96 -10.92
N GLY A 113 15.37 -0.14 -11.68
CA GLY A 113 15.88 -0.19 -13.05
C GLY A 113 15.00 0.59 -14.04
N ARG A 114 13.68 0.47 -13.93
CA ARG A 114 12.76 1.01 -14.95
C ARG A 114 12.46 2.51 -14.79
N LYS A 115 12.56 3.05 -13.57
CA LYS A 115 12.34 4.49 -13.33
C LYS A 115 13.52 5.38 -13.74
N ARG A 116 14.75 4.83 -13.84
CA ARG A 116 15.93 5.57 -14.30
C ARG A 116 15.99 5.75 -15.82
N SER A 117 15.22 4.97 -16.58
CA SER A 117 15.14 5.09 -18.05
C SER A 117 14.03 6.04 -18.53
N ALA A 118 13.31 6.71 -17.62
CA ALA A 118 12.21 7.62 -17.94
C ALA A 118 12.51 9.08 -17.56
N SER A 119 13.79 9.48 -17.53
CA SER A 119 14.24 10.87 -17.34
C SER A 119 15.01 11.38 -18.53
#